data_AF-A0A6I1JPE0-F1
#
_entry.id   AF-A0A6I1JPE0-F1
#
_cell.length_a   1.000
_cell.length_b   1.000
_cell.length_c   1.000
_cell.angle_alpha   90.00
_cell.angle_beta   90.00
_cell.angle_gamma   90.00
#
_symmetry.space_group_name_H-M   'P 1'
#
loop_
_entity.id
_entity.type
_entity.pdbx_description
1 polymer ?
#
loop_
_entity_poly.entity_id
_entity_poly.type
_entity_poly.pdbx_seq_one_letter_code
_entity_poly.pdbx_strand_id
1 'polypeptide(L)'
;MTNPTFFEQFGFFANFTGNPNLRPEHSIGWDAGVEQRWFGGRLVTDVTVFRASIMDAIVQSGGTAINLPFQTTRQGVEVQVTARPTDWLSLTGSYTYTDTRSAEFAGGVYVAKEALRRPRHAASLSAVATLPDDKTKVTVTLAHNGTMRDTFFGPFGSNDVRLAAYTLVGAQISHDLTRAATVYVRGENVFGQRYQNVLGYQGPGAAVYAGMRVRLGGE
;
A
#
# COMPACT_ATOMS: atom_id res chain seq x y z
N MET A 1 18.54 -11.95 -1.39
CA MET A 1 18.56 -13.42 -1.39
C MET A 1 17.89 -13.86 -0.10
N THR A 2 16.95 -14.78 -0.17
CA THR A 2 16.22 -15.29 0.99
C THR A 2 16.50 -16.79 1.08
N ASN A 3 17.12 -17.23 2.17
CA ASN A 3 17.37 -18.66 2.38
C ASN A 3 16.06 -19.40 2.68
N PRO A 4 15.94 -20.67 2.28
CA PRO A 4 14.79 -21.48 2.67
C PRO A 4 14.70 -21.55 4.19
N THR A 5 13.48 -21.52 4.70
CA THR A 5 13.22 -21.65 6.14
C THR A 5 13.51 -23.07 6.63
N PHE A 6 13.76 -23.22 7.93
CA PHE A 6 13.91 -24.55 8.54
C PHE A 6 12.68 -25.43 8.31
N PHE A 7 11.49 -24.83 8.31
CA PHE A 7 10.26 -25.56 8.02
C PHE A 7 10.25 -26.13 6.60
N GLU A 8 10.63 -25.35 5.60
CA GLU A 8 10.67 -25.80 4.21
C GLU A 8 11.74 -26.87 3.97
N GLN A 9 12.88 -26.78 4.66
CA GLN A 9 13.98 -27.74 4.50
C GLN A 9 13.77 -29.05 5.26
N PHE A 10 13.29 -28.98 6.50
CA PHE A 10 13.25 -30.13 7.42
C PHE A 10 11.84 -30.63 7.71
N GLY A 11 10.81 -29.84 7.43
CA GLY A 11 9.42 -30.14 7.79
C GLY A 11 9.16 -30.03 9.29
N PHE A 12 7.88 -29.98 9.65
CA PHE A 12 7.44 -29.93 11.06
C PHE A 12 6.08 -30.59 11.29
N PHE A 13 5.18 -30.60 10.29
CA PHE A 13 3.84 -31.19 10.42
C PHE A 13 3.79 -32.61 9.81
N ALA A 14 2.91 -33.46 10.33
CA ALA A 14 2.77 -34.86 9.92
C ALA A 14 2.43 -35.07 8.43
N ASN A 15 1.88 -34.05 7.77
CA ASN A 15 1.50 -34.05 6.36
C ASN A 15 2.40 -33.17 5.48
N PHE A 16 3.61 -32.82 5.97
CA PHE A 16 4.57 -32.03 5.22
C PHE A 16 5.97 -32.65 5.25
N THR A 17 6.52 -32.91 4.07
CA THR A 17 7.88 -33.42 3.89
C THR A 17 8.81 -32.27 3.53
N GLY A 18 9.82 -32.01 4.38
CA GLY A 18 10.86 -31.02 4.10
C GLY A 18 11.66 -31.35 2.84
N ASN A 19 12.11 -30.32 2.13
CA ASN A 19 12.92 -30.44 0.93
C ASN A 19 14.31 -29.80 1.13
N PRO A 20 15.35 -30.60 1.45
CA PRO A 20 16.70 -30.08 1.64
C PRO A 20 17.37 -29.60 0.34
N ASN A 21 16.78 -29.89 -0.83
CA ASN A 21 17.33 -29.50 -2.14
C ASN A 21 16.85 -28.11 -2.61
N LEU A 22 16.14 -27.36 -1.77
CA LEU A 22 15.68 -26.03 -2.11
C LEU A 22 16.85 -25.08 -2.35
N ARG A 23 16.78 -24.36 -3.47
CA ARG A 23 17.62 -23.20 -3.71
C ARG A 23 17.06 -21.99 -2.94
N PRO A 24 17.91 -21.08 -2.46
CA PRO A 24 17.46 -19.80 -1.95
C PRO A 24 16.69 -19.00 -3.00
N GLU A 25 15.73 -18.20 -2.57
CA GLU A 25 15.04 -17.25 -3.45
C GLU A 25 15.97 -16.08 -3.77
N HIS A 26 15.98 -15.66 -5.03
CA HIS A 26 16.76 -14.52 -5.49
C HIS A 26 15.81 -13.40 -5.92
N SER A 27 16.07 -12.18 -5.48
CA SER A 27 15.33 -10.99 -5.90
C SER A 27 16.30 -10.03 -6.56
N ILE A 28 15.97 -9.58 -7.76
CA ILE A 28 16.69 -8.54 -8.48
C ILE A 28 15.69 -7.45 -8.81
N GLY A 29 16.03 -6.22 -8.49
CA GLY A 29 15.22 -5.05 -8.82
C GLY A 29 16.07 -3.88 -9.26
N TRP A 30 15.44 -3.00 -10.03
CA TRP A 30 15.98 -1.71 -10.42
C TRP A 30 14.86 -0.68 -10.43
N ASP A 31 15.24 0.57 -10.24
CA ASP A 31 14.40 1.73 -10.41
C ASP A 31 15.20 2.84 -11.13
N ALA A 32 14.47 3.71 -11.82
CA ALA A 32 15.03 4.88 -12.46
C ALA A 32 14.01 6.00 -12.35
N GLY A 33 14.44 7.17 -11.87
CA GLY A 33 13.54 8.28 -11.61
C GLY A 33 14.13 9.64 -11.96
N VAL A 34 13.25 10.61 -12.11
CA VAL A 34 13.59 12.02 -12.33
C VAL A 34 12.76 12.87 -11.37
N GLU A 35 13.47 13.63 -10.52
CA GLU A 35 12.88 14.73 -9.75
C GLU A 35 13.12 16.04 -10.49
N GLN A 36 12.07 16.84 -10.65
CA GLN A 36 12.17 18.19 -11.17
C GLN A 36 11.52 19.18 -10.21
N ARG A 37 12.24 20.28 -9.98
CA ARG A 37 11.75 21.44 -9.22
C ARG A 37 11.40 22.56 -10.19
N TRP A 38 10.21 23.12 -10.02
CA TRP A 38 9.66 24.16 -10.86
C TRP A 38 9.35 25.40 -10.01
N PHE A 39 9.31 26.58 -10.64
CA PHE A 39 8.88 27.83 -9.99
C PHE A 39 9.60 28.13 -8.66
N GLY A 40 10.93 27.97 -8.65
CA GLY A 40 11.73 28.18 -7.43
C GLY A 40 11.46 27.15 -6.33
N GLY A 41 10.99 25.95 -6.67
CA GLY A 41 10.67 24.87 -5.73
C GLY A 41 9.24 24.90 -5.18
N ARG A 42 8.37 25.78 -5.69
CA ARG A 42 6.94 25.79 -5.34
C ARG A 42 6.19 24.59 -5.89
N LEU A 43 6.70 23.94 -6.93
CA LEU A 43 6.20 22.66 -7.42
C LEU A 43 7.40 21.71 -7.55
N VAL A 44 7.27 20.52 -6.97
CA VAL A 44 8.23 19.43 -7.11
C VAL A 44 7.48 18.22 -7.64
N THR A 45 7.99 17.65 -8.72
CA THR A 45 7.44 16.44 -9.34
C THR A 45 8.52 15.38 -9.39
N ASP A 46 8.21 14.20 -8.90
CA ASP A 46 9.05 13.01 -9.02
C ASP A 46 8.30 11.96 -9.83
N VAL A 47 8.99 11.35 -10.79
CA VAL A 47 8.47 10.19 -11.53
C VAL A 47 9.53 9.11 -11.50
N THR A 48 9.16 7.94 -10.99
CA THR A 48 10.04 6.78 -10.87
C THR A 48 9.41 5.59 -11.56
N VAL A 49 10.16 4.92 -12.43
CA VAL A 49 9.78 3.63 -13.01
C VAL A 49 10.58 2.55 -12.30
N PHE A 50 9.94 1.41 -12.01
CA PHE A 50 10.60 0.33 -11.26
C PHE A 50 10.23 -1.03 -11.81
N ARG A 51 11.13 -2.00 -11.59
CA ARG A 51 10.87 -3.42 -11.80
C ARG A 51 11.67 -4.25 -10.80
N ALA A 52 10.99 -5.19 -10.17
CA ALA A 52 11.58 -6.24 -9.36
C ALA A 52 11.10 -7.61 -9.84
N SER A 53 11.99 -8.60 -9.83
CA SER A 53 11.70 -9.98 -10.20
C SER A 53 12.26 -10.92 -9.14
N ILE A 54 11.47 -11.91 -8.73
CA ILE A 54 11.89 -12.96 -7.81
C ILE A 54 12.05 -14.25 -8.62
N MET A 55 13.26 -14.81 -8.59
CA MET A 55 13.63 -16.11 -9.12
C MET A 55 13.65 -17.15 -8.00
N ASP A 56 13.46 -18.41 -8.36
CA ASP A 56 13.50 -19.54 -7.43
C ASP A 56 12.54 -19.40 -6.24
N ALA A 57 11.44 -18.68 -6.43
CA ALA A 57 10.45 -18.48 -5.37
C ALA A 57 9.96 -19.83 -4.82
N ILE A 58 9.92 -19.96 -3.49
CA ILE A 58 9.60 -21.20 -2.79
C ILE A 58 8.09 -21.22 -2.52
N VAL A 59 7.43 -22.29 -2.96
CA VAL A 59 5.98 -22.48 -2.76
C VAL A 59 5.68 -23.89 -2.26
N GLN A 60 4.57 -24.04 -1.53
CA GLN A 60 4.12 -25.33 -1.04
C GLN A 60 3.37 -26.10 -2.14
N SER A 61 3.90 -27.24 -2.60
CA SER A 61 3.26 -28.11 -3.60
C SER A 61 3.15 -29.54 -3.09
N GLY A 62 1.95 -30.13 -3.13
CA GLY A 62 1.77 -31.57 -2.88
C GLY A 62 2.32 -32.08 -1.54
N GLY A 63 2.27 -31.28 -0.48
CA GLY A 63 2.80 -31.66 0.84
C GLY A 63 4.31 -31.47 1.00
N THR A 64 4.98 -30.77 0.09
CA THR A 64 6.38 -30.34 0.24
C THR A 64 6.55 -28.89 -0.23
N ALA A 65 7.78 -28.38 -0.21
CA ALA A 65 8.15 -27.09 -0.80
C ALA A 65 8.98 -27.30 -2.06
N ILE A 66 8.75 -26.47 -3.08
CA ILE A 66 9.49 -26.48 -4.35
C ILE A 66 9.92 -25.06 -4.73
N ASN A 67 11.02 -24.93 -5.46
CA ASN A 67 11.33 -23.70 -6.18
C ASN A 67 10.48 -23.64 -7.46
N LEU A 68 9.92 -22.47 -7.76
CA LEU A 68 9.16 -22.25 -8.99
C LEU A 68 10.08 -22.23 -10.23
N PRO A 69 9.62 -22.76 -11.37
CA PRO A 69 10.38 -22.75 -12.61
C PRO A 69 10.29 -21.42 -13.38
N PHE A 70 9.57 -20.43 -12.85
CA PHE A 70 9.38 -19.11 -13.46
C PHE A 70 9.52 -18.00 -12.42
N GLN A 71 9.67 -16.77 -12.91
CA GLN A 71 9.84 -15.59 -12.07
C GLN A 71 8.49 -14.94 -11.74
N THR A 72 8.38 -14.40 -10.53
CA THR A 72 7.28 -13.48 -10.17
C THR A 72 7.77 -12.04 -10.29
N THR A 73 6.90 -11.11 -10.68
CA THR A 73 7.32 -9.75 -11.06
C THR A 73 6.47 -8.69 -10.39
N ARG A 74 7.10 -7.56 -10.06
CA ARG A 74 6.44 -6.31 -9.66
C ARG A 74 7.05 -5.20 -10.49
N GLN A 75 6.24 -4.51 -11.27
CA GLN A 75 6.73 -3.41 -12.09
C GLN A 75 5.69 -2.32 -12.20
N GLY A 76 6.16 -1.10 -12.37
CA GLY A 76 5.25 0.02 -12.26
C GLY A 76 5.88 1.38 -12.46
N VAL A 77 5.04 2.38 -12.22
CA VAL A 77 5.40 3.79 -12.22
C VAL A 77 4.86 4.41 -10.95
N GLU A 78 5.68 5.18 -10.28
CA GLU A 78 5.32 6.02 -9.15
C GLU A 78 5.48 7.48 -9.55
N VAL A 79 4.50 8.29 -9.14
CA VAL A 79 4.49 9.73 -9.35
C VAL A 79 4.25 10.38 -8.01
N GLN A 80 5.10 11.32 -7.62
CA GLN A 80 4.89 12.16 -6.45
C GLN A 80 4.86 13.63 -6.85
N VAL A 81 3.96 14.39 -6.25
CA VAL A 81 3.81 15.81 -6.51
C VAL A 81 3.69 16.54 -5.18
N THR A 82 4.53 17.55 -4.97
CA THR A 82 4.38 18.51 -3.87
C THR A 82 4.23 19.90 -4.46
N ALA A 83 3.14 20.59 -4.15
CA ALA A 83 2.86 21.92 -4.66
C ALA A 83 2.51 22.90 -3.54
N ARG A 84 3.02 24.12 -3.63
CA ARG A 84 2.71 25.28 -2.78
C ARG A 84 2.21 26.42 -3.68
N PRO A 85 0.97 26.31 -4.21
CA PRO A 85 0.43 27.31 -5.13
C PRO A 85 0.32 28.70 -4.48
N THR A 86 0.07 28.73 -3.17
CA THR A 86 0.07 29.93 -2.33
C THR A 86 0.88 29.66 -1.06
N ASP A 87 1.19 30.69 -0.29
CA ASP A 87 1.96 30.53 0.96
C ASP A 87 1.12 29.87 2.07
N TRP A 88 -0.21 29.90 1.94
CA TRP A 88 -1.15 29.33 2.90
C TRP A 88 -1.63 27.91 2.51
N LEU A 89 -1.38 27.44 1.29
CA LEU A 89 -1.84 26.13 0.81
C LEU A 89 -0.68 25.24 0.38
N SER A 90 -0.59 24.06 0.98
CA SER A 90 0.32 22.99 0.58
C SER A 90 -0.48 21.78 0.09
N LEU A 91 -0.12 21.27 -1.07
CA LEU A 91 -0.69 20.07 -1.68
C LEU A 91 0.40 19.01 -1.80
N THR A 92 0.07 17.77 -1.47
CA THR A 92 0.97 16.62 -1.64
C THR A 92 0.16 15.47 -2.19
N GLY A 93 0.55 14.96 -3.35
CA GLY A 93 -0.12 13.86 -4.03
C GLY A 93 0.87 12.75 -4.36
N SER A 94 0.37 11.52 -4.35
CA SER A 94 1.08 10.36 -4.88
C SER A 94 0.16 9.53 -5.75
N TYR A 95 0.72 8.89 -6.76
CA TYR A 95 0.03 7.94 -7.60
C TYR A 95 1.00 6.81 -7.95
N THR A 96 0.53 5.58 -7.84
CA THR A 96 1.29 4.39 -8.16
C THR A 96 0.46 3.52 -9.09
N TYR A 97 1.07 3.18 -10.23
CA TYR A 97 0.64 2.07 -11.07
C TYR A 97 1.56 0.87 -10.84
N THR A 98 1.02 -0.29 -10.44
CA THR A 98 1.81 -1.50 -10.23
C THR A 98 1.14 -2.73 -10.83
N ASP A 99 1.78 -3.36 -11.83
CA ASP A 99 1.45 -4.72 -12.25
C ASP A 99 2.27 -5.71 -11.40
N THR A 100 1.57 -6.46 -10.54
CA THR A 100 2.16 -7.52 -9.73
C THR A 100 1.69 -8.88 -10.23
N ARG A 101 2.63 -9.74 -10.58
CA ARG A 101 2.40 -11.15 -10.90
C ARG A 101 2.95 -12.03 -9.80
N SER A 102 2.09 -12.81 -9.17
CA SER A 102 2.42 -13.81 -8.15
C SER A 102 2.13 -15.21 -8.67
N ALA A 103 2.78 -16.19 -8.06
CA ALA A 103 2.51 -17.59 -8.36
C ALA A 103 1.21 -18.05 -7.72
N GLU A 104 0.42 -18.82 -8.48
CA GLU A 104 -0.83 -19.39 -8.04
C GLU A 104 -0.95 -20.81 -8.55
N PHE A 105 -1.43 -21.72 -7.70
CA PHE A 105 -1.69 -23.09 -8.09
C PHE A 105 -3.06 -23.17 -8.78
N ALA A 106 -3.07 -23.51 -10.06
CA ALA A 106 -4.28 -23.64 -10.86
C ALA A 106 -4.13 -24.80 -11.86
N GLY A 107 -5.16 -25.66 -11.95
CA GLY A 107 -5.15 -26.78 -12.90
C GLY A 107 -4.02 -27.79 -12.68
N GLY A 108 -3.54 -27.96 -11.45
CA GLY A 108 -2.47 -28.91 -11.11
C GLY A 108 -1.05 -28.36 -11.28
N VAL A 109 -0.89 -27.12 -11.72
CA VAL A 109 0.42 -26.48 -11.93
C VAL A 109 0.46 -25.08 -11.35
N TYR A 110 1.65 -24.56 -11.10
CA TYR A 110 1.82 -23.14 -10.77
C TYR A 110 1.84 -22.29 -12.03
N VAL A 111 1.13 -21.17 -11.99
CA VAL A 111 1.12 -20.14 -13.04
C VAL A 111 1.35 -18.76 -12.45
N ALA A 112 1.90 -17.84 -13.25
CA ALA A 112 2.01 -16.44 -12.88
C ALA A 112 0.69 -15.71 -13.16
N LYS A 113 0.08 -15.11 -12.14
CA LYS A 113 -1.22 -14.44 -12.23
C LYS A 113 -1.22 -13.10 -11.48
N GLU A 114 -2.17 -12.23 -11.78
CA GLU A 114 -2.36 -10.96 -11.05
C GLU A 114 -2.47 -11.25 -9.55
N ALA A 115 -1.62 -10.61 -8.75
CA ALA A 115 -1.56 -10.87 -7.32
C ALA A 115 -2.85 -10.46 -6.59
N LEU A 116 -3.21 -11.25 -5.60
CA LEU A 116 -4.36 -10.96 -4.74
C LEU A 116 -4.11 -9.69 -3.93
N ARG A 117 -5.15 -8.86 -3.80
CA ARG A 117 -5.21 -7.68 -2.93
C ARG A 117 -4.11 -6.66 -3.20
N ARG A 118 -3.67 -6.59 -4.47
CA ARG A 118 -2.73 -5.60 -4.99
C ARG A 118 -3.43 -4.80 -6.09
N PRO A 119 -4.09 -3.68 -5.77
CA PRO A 119 -4.71 -2.85 -6.79
C PRO A 119 -3.63 -2.33 -7.75
N ARG A 120 -3.94 -2.32 -9.04
CA ARG A 120 -2.99 -1.78 -10.04
C ARG A 120 -2.83 -0.27 -9.93
N HIS A 121 -3.83 0.42 -9.39
CA HIS A 121 -3.85 1.86 -9.25
C HIS A 121 -4.08 2.20 -7.78
N ALA A 122 -3.17 2.96 -7.19
CA ALA A 122 -3.35 3.55 -5.87
C ALA A 122 -2.97 5.03 -5.96
N ALA A 123 -3.73 5.88 -5.27
CA ALA A 123 -3.45 7.32 -5.25
C ALA A 123 -3.72 7.89 -3.87
N SER A 124 -2.98 8.93 -3.50
CA SER A 124 -3.27 9.73 -2.32
C SER A 124 -3.12 11.21 -2.62
N LEU A 125 -3.89 12.03 -1.90
CA LEU A 125 -3.79 13.48 -1.94
C LEU A 125 -3.98 14.02 -0.53
N SER A 126 -3.15 14.99 -0.15
CA SER A 126 -3.26 15.77 1.07
C SER A 126 -3.24 17.24 0.70
N ALA A 127 -4.22 17.99 1.19
CA ALA A 127 -4.29 19.43 1.09
C ALA A 127 -4.26 20.00 2.51
N VAL A 128 -3.29 20.86 2.80
CA VAL A 128 -3.15 21.55 4.08
C VAL A 128 -3.26 23.04 3.84
N ALA A 129 -4.31 23.66 4.37
CA ALA A 129 -4.52 25.09 4.35
C ALA A 129 -4.25 25.67 5.75
N THR A 130 -3.40 26.70 5.83
CA THR A 130 -3.22 27.52 7.04
C THR A 130 -4.12 28.75 6.92
N LEU A 131 -4.95 29.02 7.92
CA LEU A 131 -5.85 30.17 7.88
C LEU A 131 -5.09 31.48 8.16
N PRO A 132 -5.67 32.66 7.86
CA PRO A 132 -5.00 33.95 8.06
C PRO A 132 -4.60 34.28 9.51
N ASP A 133 -5.05 33.50 10.50
CA ASP A 133 -4.65 33.64 11.90
C ASP A 133 -3.31 32.97 12.23
N ASP A 134 -2.71 32.26 11.25
CA ASP A 134 -1.49 31.44 11.36
C ASP A 134 -1.52 30.33 12.43
N LYS A 135 -2.66 30.14 13.10
CA LYS A 135 -2.87 29.20 14.21
C LYS A 135 -3.78 28.05 13.82
N THR A 136 -4.66 28.28 12.86
CA THR A 136 -5.61 27.27 12.41
C THR A 136 -5.13 26.60 11.14
N LYS A 137 -5.12 25.26 11.13
CA LYS A 137 -4.83 24.46 9.95
C LYS A 137 -6.00 23.54 9.64
N VAL A 138 -6.39 23.53 8.38
CA VAL A 138 -7.40 22.62 7.82
C VAL A 138 -6.68 21.64 6.90
N THR A 139 -6.83 20.35 7.16
CA THR A 139 -6.25 19.28 6.35
C THR A 139 -7.37 18.44 5.75
N VAL A 140 -7.31 18.20 4.45
CA VAL A 140 -8.14 17.23 3.75
C VAL A 140 -7.23 16.18 3.15
N THR A 141 -7.60 14.91 3.32
CA THR A 141 -6.88 13.77 2.76
C THR A 141 -7.81 12.92 1.93
N LEU A 142 -7.29 12.39 0.84
CA LEU A 142 -7.96 11.44 -0.04
C LEU A 142 -7.02 10.25 -0.24
N ALA A 143 -7.53 9.04 -0.08
CA ALA A 143 -6.81 7.81 -0.41
C ALA A 143 -7.70 6.95 -1.32
N HIS A 144 -7.22 6.65 -2.52
CA HIS A 144 -7.91 5.84 -3.51
C HIS A 144 -7.19 4.52 -3.73
N ASN A 145 -7.93 3.43 -3.70
CA ASN A 145 -7.48 2.12 -4.16
C ASN A 145 -8.38 1.66 -5.30
N GLY A 146 -7.75 1.29 -6.41
CA GLY A 146 -8.43 0.72 -7.57
C GLY A 146 -9.03 -0.65 -7.28
N THR A 147 -9.67 -1.23 -8.29
CA THR A 147 -10.16 -2.61 -8.18
C THR A 147 -8.97 -3.56 -7.95
N MET A 148 -9.21 -4.60 -7.16
CA MET A 148 -8.20 -5.61 -6.87
C MET A 148 -8.81 -6.99 -6.88
N ARG A 149 -8.01 -7.99 -7.24
CA ARG A 149 -8.41 -9.38 -7.21
C ARG A 149 -8.41 -9.91 -5.78
N ASP A 150 -9.37 -10.76 -5.45
CA ASP A 150 -9.36 -11.56 -4.23
C ASP A 150 -9.93 -12.96 -4.53
N THR A 151 -9.92 -13.82 -3.52
CA THR A 151 -10.42 -15.18 -3.62
C THR A 151 -11.59 -15.37 -2.68
N PHE A 152 -12.73 -15.82 -3.23
CA PHE A 152 -13.86 -16.29 -2.45
C PHE A 152 -13.67 -17.78 -2.14
N PHE A 153 -13.63 -18.13 -0.85
CA PHE A 153 -13.58 -19.52 -0.40
C PHE A 153 -14.99 -19.98 -0.06
N GLY A 154 -15.62 -20.71 -0.98
CA GLY A 154 -16.98 -21.22 -0.84
C GLY A 154 -17.04 -22.74 -0.62
N PRO A 155 -18.25 -23.30 -0.42
CA PRO A 155 -18.46 -24.73 -0.17
C PRO A 155 -17.97 -25.64 -1.31
N PHE A 156 -17.91 -25.12 -2.54
CA PHE A 156 -17.52 -25.85 -3.74
C PHE A 156 -16.12 -25.48 -4.24
N GLY A 157 -15.31 -24.87 -3.38
CA GLY A 157 -13.94 -24.46 -3.69
C GLY A 157 -13.73 -22.96 -3.74
N SER A 158 -12.54 -22.57 -4.20
CA SER A 158 -12.12 -21.17 -4.30
C SER A 158 -12.43 -20.59 -5.68
N ASN A 159 -13.01 -19.39 -5.73
CA ASN A 159 -13.31 -18.67 -6.97
C ASN A 159 -12.67 -17.28 -6.96
N ASP A 160 -12.25 -16.82 -8.14
CA ASP A 160 -11.75 -15.46 -8.33
C ASP A 160 -12.87 -14.44 -8.24
N VAL A 161 -12.64 -13.40 -7.46
CA VAL A 161 -13.53 -12.24 -7.38
C VAL A 161 -12.73 -10.95 -7.56
N ARG A 162 -13.41 -9.86 -7.95
CA ARG A 162 -12.85 -8.51 -7.93
C ARG A 162 -13.52 -7.69 -6.86
N LEU A 163 -12.72 -7.17 -5.94
CA LEU A 163 -13.16 -6.16 -4.98
C LEU A 163 -13.28 -4.81 -5.71
N ALA A 164 -14.34 -4.09 -5.38
CA ALA A 164 -14.60 -2.77 -5.95
C ALA A 164 -13.51 -1.76 -5.53
N ALA A 165 -13.23 -0.81 -6.41
CA ALA A 165 -12.42 0.34 -6.06
C ALA A 165 -13.11 1.16 -4.97
N TYR A 166 -12.33 1.84 -4.15
CA TYR A 166 -12.86 2.71 -3.10
C TYR A 166 -11.99 3.93 -2.89
N THR A 167 -12.61 4.99 -2.39
CA THR A 167 -11.93 6.22 -2.00
C THR A 167 -12.34 6.56 -0.58
N LEU A 168 -11.35 6.81 0.26
CA LEU A 168 -11.53 7.28 1.63
C LEU A 168 -11.16 8.75 1.68
N VAL A 169 -12.00 9.54 2.36
CA VAL A 169 -11.75 10.95 2.60
C VAL A 169 -11.62 11.16 4.11
N GLY A 170 -10.54 11.82 4.51
CA GLY A 170 -10.31 12.28 5.86
C GLY A 170 -10.27 13.79 5.92
N ALA A 171 -10.69 14.37 7.03
CA ALA A 171 -10.62 15.79 7.28
C ALA A 171 -10.11 16.05 8.69
N GLN A 172 -9.31 17.08 8.88
CA GLN A 172 -8.84 17.51 10.19
C GLN A 172 -8.83 19.02 10.28
N ILE A 173 -9.23 19.54 11.43
CA ILE A 173 -9.02 20.94 11.80
C ILE A 173 -8.19 20.92 13.08
N SER A 174 -7.12 21.71 13.11
CA SER A 174 -6.30 21.92 14.31
C SER A 174 -6.10 23.41 14.56
N HIS A 175 -6.06 23.79 15.83
CA HIS A 175 -5.86 25.17 16.27
C HIS A 175 -4.84 25.25 17.40
N ASP A 176 -3.84 26.11 17.24
CA ASP A 176 -2.82 26.38 18.25
C ASP A 176 -3.39 27.33 19.32
N LEU A 177 -3.80 26.77 20.46
CA LEU A 177 -4.25 27.56 21.62
C LEU A 177 -3.11 28.37 22.22
N THR A 178 -1.93 27.77 22.29
CA THR A 178 -0.69 28.41 22.74
C THR A 178 0.47 27.87 21.90
N ARG A 179 1.69 28.40 22.12
CA ARG A 179 2.90 27.85 21.47
C ARG A 179 3.19 26.39 21.84
N ALA A 180 2.64 25.90 22.95
CA ALA A 180 2.88 24.57 23.48
C ALA A 180 1.66 23.63 23.38
N ALA A 181 0.48 24.15 23.02
CA ALA A 181 -0.77 23.38 23.03
C ALA A 181 -1.58 23.59 21.75
N THR A 182 -1.89 22.49 21.08
CA THR A 182 -2.73 22.45 19.87
C THR A 182 -3.93 21.54 20.13
N VAL A 183 -5.14 22.03 19.88
CA VAL A 183 -6.34 21.18 19.86
C VAL A 183 -6.67 20.76 18.43
N TYR A 184 -7.29 19.60 18.26
CA TYR A 184 -7.70 19.15 16.95
C TYR A 184 -8.96 18.27 16.99
N VAL A 185 -9.65 18.26 15.86
CA VAL A 185 -10.72 17.31 15.54
C VAL A 185 -10.37 16.68 14.19
N ARG A 186 -10.41 15.35 14.11
CA ARG A 186 -10.10 14.54 12.93
C ARG A 186 -11.24 13.61 12.62
N GLY A 187 -11.79 13.71 11.41
CA GLY A 187 -12.69 12.74 10.82
C GLY A 187 -11.94 11.80 9.88
N GLU A 188 -12.19 10.50 10.01
CA GLU A 188 -11.74 9.46 9.09
C GLU A 188 -12.93 8.88 8.35
N ASN A 189 -12.74 8.57 7.06
CA ASN A 189 -13.80 8.05 6.19
C ASN A 189 -15.10 8.89 6.32
N VAL A 190 -14.98 10.21 6.18
CA VAL A 190 -16.03 11.17 6.55
C VAL A 190 -17.33 11.01 5.78
N PHE A 191 -17.28 10.35 4.61
CA PHE A 191 -18.45 10.03 3.79
C PHE A 191 -19.03 8.63 4.06
N GLY A 192 -18.48 7.88 5.03
CA GLY A 192 -18.97 6.57 5.43
C GLY A 192 -18.86 5.52 4.33
N GLN A 193 -17.80 5.58 3.51
CA GLN A 193 -17.55 4.62 2.43
C GLN A 193 -17.45 3.22 3.02
N ARG A 194 -18.27 2.29 2.51
CA ARG A 194 -18.15 0.86 2.80
C ARG A 194 -17.14 0.26 1.83
N TYR A 195 -16.14 -0.42 2.37
CA TYR A 195 -15.05 -0.98 1.57
C TYR A 195 -14.50 -2.23 2.22
N GLN A 196 -13.77 -3.03 1.44
CA GLN A 196 -13.15 -4.26 1.89
C GLN A 196 -11.74 -4.34 1.32
N ASN A 197 -10.76 -4.62 2.20
CA ASN A 197 -9.39 -4.96 1.78
C ASN A 197 -9.23 -6.46 1.53
N VAL A 198 -10.09 -7.24 2.18
CA VAL A 198 -10.22 -8.69 2.06
C VAL A 198 -11.70 -8.98 1.97
N LEU A 199 -12.10 -9.80 1.01
CA LEU A 199 -13.48 -10.21 0.84
C LEU A 199 -14.06 -10.71 2.17
N GLY A 200 -15.23 -10.17 2.55
CA GLY A 200 -15.92 -10.52 3.79
C GLY A 200 -15.46 -9.74 5.03
N TYR A 201 -14.35 -9.00 4.96
CA TYR A 201 -13.87 -8.14 6.05
C TYR A 201 -14.11 -6.67 5.70
N GLN A 202 -15.14 -6.09 6.32
CA GLN A 202 -15.43 -4.67 6.18
C GLN A 202 -14.36 -3.83 6.85
N GLY A 203 -13.89 -2.81 6.13
CA GLY A 203 -13.03 -1.78 6.70
C GLY A 203 -13.80 -0.89 7.70
N PRO A 204 -13.08 -0.15 8.56
CA PRO A 204 -13.69 0.82 9.46
C PRO A 204 -14.59 1.84 8.75
N GLY A 205 -15.75 2.12 9.35
CA GLY A 205 -16.68 3.16 8.88
C GLY A 205 -16.19 4.57 9.21
N ALA A 206 -17.10 5.54 9.16
CA ALA A 206 -16.81 6.91 9.57
C ALA A 206 -16.44 6.96 11.07
N ALA A 207 -15.37 7.66 11.40
CA ALA A 207 -14.93 7.86 12.78
C ALA A 207 -14.52 9.31 13.01
N VAL A 208 -14.76 9.81 14.23
CA VAL A 208 -14.34 11.16 14.65
C VAL A 208 -13.52 11.03 15.91
N TYR A 209 -12.36 11.69 15.90
CA TYR A 209 -11.43 11.77 17.00
C TYR A 209 -11.23 13.25 17.36
N ALA A 210 -11.16 13.54 18.64
CA ALA A 210 -10.77 14.86 19.12
C ALA A 210 -9.67 14.69 20.17
N GLY A 211 -8.76 15.66 20.22
CA GLY A 211 -7.65 15.58 21.16
C GLY A 211 -6.88 16.89 21.28
N MET A 212 -5.93 16.89 22.21
CA MET A 212 -4.99 17.97 22.43
C MET A 212 -3.58 17.41 22.38
N ARG A 213 -2.69 18.08 21.65
CA ARG A 213 -1.27 17.80 21.65
C ARG A 213 -0.57 18.86 22.48
N VAL A 214 0.21 18.42 23.47
CA VAL A 214 1.03 19.30 24.30
C VAL A 214 2.49 18.99 24.03
N ARG A 215 3.29 20.03 23.79
CA ARG A 215 4.75 19.93 23.72
C ARG A 215 5.33 20.37 25.06
N LEU A 216 6.00 19.46 25.75
CA LEU A 216 6.66 19.71 27.03
C LEU A 216 8.17 19.73 26.77
N GLY A 217 8.80 20.91 26.89
CA GLY A 217 10.23 21.12 26.66
C GLY A 217 10.49 22.10 25.53
N GLY A 218 11.19 23.19 25.87
CA GLY A 218 11.74 24.15 24.93
C GLY A 218 13.21 24.37 25.26
N GLU A 219 14.08 24.19 24.26
CA GLU A 219 14.72 25.32 23.59
C GLU A 219 14.33 25.27 22.11
#